data_AF-A0A8H6VMZ7-F1
#
_entry.id   AF-A0A8H6VMZ7-F1
#
_cell.length_a   1.000
_cell.length_b   1.000
_cell.length_c   1.000
_cell.angle_alpha   90.00
_cell.angle_beta   90.00
_cell.angle_gamma   90.00
#
_symmetry.space_group_name_H-M   'P 1'
#
loop_
_entity.id
_entity.type
_entity.pdbx_description
1 polymer ?
#
loop_
_entity_poly.entity_id
_entity_poly.type
_entity_poly.pdbx_seq_one_letter_code
_entity_poly.pdbx_strand_id
1 'polypeptide(L)'
;MQSVPRDSEWGLGSLRDYGTYVGGYRQLLADRGYNPRTTVPTSYLDRIEKELLCYDKCTLKELRKFAKDRGAHRKPQNVGRATLTSALLGEDLIMKFHRFLDLAPELRNIIYELYFADFGTLLTPSQPPLSRTSHQIRGETLSTFYACCSFKVELIGRIRPHWRFSIHSMSFLNGLRAVDVGRLSSLSLDIGPMGFWGWIKVVKDKTDKYTITLEDTMLEEGTRYPGVQKRLNDYFKDKKLTTGEKKLEIDDIWKIRSILEQQG
;
A
#
# COMPACT_ATOMS: atom_id res chain seq x y z
N MET A 1 -12.70 -21.45 14.26
CA MET A 1 -12.22 -20.47 13.25
C MET A 1 -12.32 -21.13 11.89
N GLN A 2 -13.32 -20.74 11.10
CA GLN A 2 -13.52 -21.29 9.76
C GLN A 2 -12.44 -20.73 8.83
N SER A 3 -11.78 -21.63 8.10
CA SER A 3 -10.77 -21.32 7.09
C SER A 3 -11.41 -20.59 5.91
N VAL A 4 -10.94 -19.39 5.63
CA VAL A 4 -11.28 -18.65 4.41
C VAL A 4 -10.64 -19.37 3.21
N PRO A 5 -11.38 -19.66 2.13
CA PRO A 5 -10.83 -20.31 0.94
C PRO A 5 -9.78 -19.42 0.24
N ARG A 6 -8.71 -20.03 -0.25
CA ARG A 6 -7.52 -19.38 -0.85
C ARG A 6 -7.67 -18.93 -2.30
N ASP A 7 -8.86 -18.96 -2.86
CA ASP A 7 -9.09 -18.68 -4.27
C ASP A 7 -10.22 -17.67 -4.43
N SER A 8 -9.95 -16.35 -4.40
CA SER A 8 -10.73 -15.29 -5.10
C SER A 8 -10.51 -13.84 -4.58
N GLU A 9 -9.32 -13.22 -4.65
CA GLU A 9 -9.22 -11.79 -4.22
C GLU A 9 -8.44 -10.85 -5.15
N TRP A 10 -8.36 -11.14 -6.46
CA TRP A 10 -8.13 -10.10 -7.49
C TRP A 10 -9.35 -9.86 -8.38
N GLY A 11 -10.49 -10.47 -8.03
CA GLY A 11 -11.76 -10.16 -8.67
C GLY A 11 -12.33 -8.88 -8.06
N LEU A 12 -11.97 -7.71 -8.60
CA LEU A 12 -12.97 -6.66 -8.70
C LEU A 12 -14.15 -7.33 -9.38
N GLY A 13 -15.25 -7.58 -8.66
CA GLY A 13 -16.42 -8.24 -9.19
C GLY A 13 -16.82 -7.52 -10.47
N SER A 14 -16.47 -8.08 -11.62
CA SER A 14 -16.80 -7.45 -12.88
C SER A 14 -18.31 -7.59 -13.04
N LEU A 15 -18.96 -6.68 -13.78
CA LEU A 15 -20.36 -6.86 -14.16
C LEU A 15 -20.60 -8.21 -14.85
N ARG A 16 -19.57 -8.96 -15.28
CA ARG A 16 -19.76 -10.34 -15.76
C ARG A 16 -20.30 -11.30 -14.68
N ASP A 17 -20.09 -11.04 -13.39
CA ASP A 17 -20.64 -11.87 -12.31
C ASP A 17 -22.13 -11.57 -12.02
N TYR A 18 -22.68 -10.48 -12.57
CA TYR A 18 -24.12 -10.21 -12.61
C TYR A 18 -24.80 -10.90 -13.80
N GLY A 19 -24.44 -12.15 -14.05
CA GLY A 19 -25.18 -13.02 -14.96
C GLY A 19 -26.54 -13.34 -14.36
N THR A 20 -27.59 -12.61 -14.74
CA THR A 20 -28.97 -13.13 -14.94
C THR A 20 -30.04 -12.08 -15.23
N TYR A 21 -29.85 -10.77 -14.96
CA TYR A 21 -30.93 -9.78 -15.12
C TYR A 21 -30.77 -8.85 -16.32
N VAL A 22 -31.22 -9.29 -17.50
CA VAL A 22 -31.23 -8.48 -18.74
C VAL A 22 -31.94 -7.13 -18.56
N GLY A 23 -32.95 -7.07 -17.69
CA GLY A 23 -33.66 -5.83 -17.35
C GLY A 23 -32.79 -4.79 -16.65
N GLY A 24 -31.88 -5.23 -15.77
CA GLY A 24 -31.02 -4.33 -14.99
C GLY A 24 -30.01 -3.61 -15.88
N TYR A 25 -29.44 -4.31 -16.85
CA TYR A 25 -28.51 -3.72 -17.81
C TYR A 25 -29.15 -2.67 -18.70
N ARG A 26 -30.39 -2.91 -19.17
CA ARG A 26 -31.09 -1.94 -20.03
C ARG A 26 -31.40 -0.65 -19.28
N GLN A 27 -31.81 -0.76 -18.01
CA GLN A 27 -32.04 0.41 -17.16
C GLN A 27 -30.74 1.17 -16.92
N LEU A 28 -29.66 0.48 -16.52
CA LEU A 28 -28.35 1.09 -16.31
C LEU A 28 -27.82 1.82 -17.56
N LEU A 29 -27.99 1.20 -18.74
CA LEU A 29 -27.62 1.81 -20.02
C LEU A 29 -28.45 3.07 -20.30
N ALA A 30 -29.77 3.02 -20.07
CA ALA A 30 -30.65 4.17 -20.26
C ALA A 30 -30.30 5.32 -19.31
N ASP A 31 -30.04 5.02 -18.04
CA ASP A 31 -29.65 5.98 -17.01
C ASP A 31 -28.33 6.69 -17.39
N ARG A 32 -27.36 5.92 -17.93
CA ARG A 32 -26.09 6.45 -18.45
C ARG A 32 -26.20 7.01 -19.88
N GLY A 33 -27.38 6.92 -20.49
CA GLY A 33 -27.71 7.58 -21.75
C GLY A 33 -27.42 6.82 -23.03
N TYR A 34 -27.07 5.55 -22.95
CA TYR A 34 -27.00 4.66 -24.09
C TYR A 34 -28.40 4.27 -24.55
N ASN A 35 -28.58 4.01 -25.85
CA ASN A 35 -29.83 3.48 -26.38
C ASN A 35 -29.78 1.94 -26.37
N PRO A 36 -30.50 1.25 -25.47
CA PRO A 36 -30.47 -0.20 -25.39
C PRO A 36 -31.20 -0.81 -26.59
N ARG A 37 -30.47 -1.10 -27.67
CA ARG A 37 -30.99 -1.93 -28.77
C ARG A 37 -31.15 -3.40 -28.32
N THR A 38 -31.82 -4.21 -29.13
CA THR A 38 -32.16 -5.62 -28.83
C THR A 38 -30.94 -6.47 -28.49
N THR A 39 -29.78 -6.19 -29.09
CA THR A 39 -28.47 -6.71 -28.69
C THR A 39 -27.72 -5.66 -27.88
N VAL A 40 -27.44 -5.95 -26.61
CA VAL A 40 -26.59 -5.10 -25.76
C VAL A 40 -25.13 -5.35 -26.16
N PRO A 41 -24.42 -4.39 -26.77
CA PRO A 41 -23.00 -4.55 -27.02
C PRO A 41 -22.28 -4.59 -25.67
N THR A 42 -21.55 -5.66 -25.39
CA THR A 42 -20.69 -5.80 -24.20
C THR A 42 -19.76 -4.59 -24.02
N SER A 43 -19.42 -3.91 -25.12
CA SER A 43 -18.64 -2.69 -25.14
C SER A 43 -19.28 -1.50 -24.40
N TYR A 44 -20.61 -1.42 -24.26
CA TYR A 44 -21.23 -0.33 -23.49
C TYR A 44 -21.14 -0.55 -21.98
N LEU A 45 -21.20 -1.80 -21.54
CA LEU A 45 -21.04 -2.15 -20.12
C LEU A 45 -19.60 -1.88 -19.66
N ASP A 46 -18.61 -2.34 -20.43
CA ASP A 46 -17.18 -2.06 -20.18
C ASP A 46 -16.91 -0.54 -20.07
N ARG A 47 -17.59 0.27 -20.88
CA ARG A 47 -17.47 1.73 -20.79
C ARG A 47 -18.12 2.32 -19.54
N ILE A 48 -19.23 1.77 -19.07
CA ILE A 48 -19.89 2.23 -17.85
C ILE A 48 -19.02 1.91 -16.62
N GLU A 49 -18.42 0.73 -16.57
CA GLU A 49 -17.48 0.34 -15.51
C GLU A 49 -16.26 1.27 -15.46
N LYS A 50 -15.75 1.66 -16.63
CA LYS A 50 -14.63 2.61 -16.76
C LYS A 50 -15.05 4.08 -16.63
N GLU A 51 -16.32 4.35 -16.29
CA GLU A 51 -16.91 5.69 -16.19
C GLU A 51 -16.68 6.58 -17.44
N LEU A 52 -16.65 5.96 -18.63
CA LEU A 52 -16.41 6.66 -19.89
C LEU A 52 -17.67 7.34 -20.43
N LEU A 53 -17.47 8.49 -21.08
CA LEU A 53 -18.53 9.32 -21.65
C LEU A 53 -19.35 8.58 -22.73
N CYS A 54 -20.67 8.71 -22.70
CA CYS A 54 -21.56 8.23 -23.76
C CYS A 54 -21.63 9.24 -24.92
N TYR A 55 -20.97 8.93 -26.05
CA TYR A 55 -20.96 9.82 -27.22
C TYR A 55 -22.29 9.92 -27.96
N ASP A 56 -23.22 8.99 -27.73
CA ASP A 56 -24.53 8.96 -28.39
C ASP A 56 -25.38 10.19 -28.05
N LYS A 57 -25.15 10.82 -26.89
CA LYS A 57 -25.83 12.05 -26.47
C LYS A 57 -25.10 13.34 -26.85
N CYS A 58 -23.83 13.27 -27.20
CA CYS A 58 -23.04 14.47 -27.52
C CYS A 58 -23.47 15.06 -28.85
N THR A 59 -23.53 16.38 -28.95
CA THR A 59 -23.71 17.12 -30.22
C THR A 59 -22.48 16.96 -31.12
N LEU A 60 -22.64 17.21 -32.43
CA LEU A 60 -21.50 17.18 -33.36
C LEU A 60 -20.40 18.20 -32.97
N LYS A 61 -20.78 19.35 -32.40
CA LYS A 61 -19.84 20.37 -31.91
C LYS A 61 -18.99 19.84 -30.76
N GLU A 62 -19.61 19.14 -29.80
CA GLU A 62 -18.90 18.51 -28.68
C GLU A 62 -17.97 17.38 -29.15
N LEU A 63 -18.44 16.51 -30.06
CA LEU A 63 -17.60 15.44 -30.61
C LEU A 63 -16.36 15.98 -31.31
N ARG A 64 -16.50 17.09 -32.07
CA ARG A 64 -15.38 17.76 -32.71
C ARG A 64 -14.40 18.36 -31.71
N LYS A 65 -14.91 18.94 -30.62
CA LYS A 65 -14.10 19.45 -29.52
C LYS A 65 -13.31 18.31 -28.86
N PHE A 66 -13.97 17.24 -28.45
CA PHE A 66 -13.32 16.07 -27.83
C PHE A 66 -12.27 15.44 -28.75
N ALA A 67 -12.58 15.28 -30.04
CA ALA A 67 -11.64 14.72 -30.99
C ALA A 67 -10.39 15.59 -31.20
N LYS A 68 -10.55 16.92 -31.10
CA LYS A 68 -9.43 17.87 -31.13
C LYS A 68 -8.60 17.79 -29.85
N ASP A 69 -9.24 17.87 -28.70
CA ASP A 69 -8.57 17.92 -27.38
C ASP A 69 -7.77 16.64 -27.11
N ARG A 70 -8.27 15.49 -27.59
CA ARG A 70 -7.61 14.18 -27.43
C ARG A 70 -6.66 13.81 -28.57
N GLY A 71 -6.57 14.63 -29.61
CA GLY A 71 -5.79 14.29 -30.81
C GLY A 71 -6.31 13.06 -31.57
N ALA A 72 -7.58 12.69 -31.38
CA ALA A 72 -8.21 11.49 -31.96
C ALA A 72 -8.35 11.57 -33.49
N HIS A 73 -8.37 12.78 -34.06
CA HIS A 73 -8.50 12.97 -35.51
C HIS A 73 -7.79 14.25 -35.97
N ARG A 74 -7.09 14.22 -37.12
CA ARG A 74 -6.30 15.35 -37.64
C ARG A 74 -7.13 16.57 -38.02
N LYS A 75 -8.31 16.36 -38.62
CA LYS A 75 -9.21 17.43 -39.09
C LYS A 75 -10.66 17.19 -38.67
N PRO A 76 -11.01 17.32 -37.38
CA PRO A 76 -12.33 16.93 -36.87
C PRO A 76 -13.47 17.77 -37.45
N GLN A 77 -13.21 19.00 -37.90
CA GLN A 77 -14.22 19.90 -38.45
C GLN A 77 -14.86 19.40 -39.75
N ASN A 78 -14.13 18.58 -40.52
CA ASN A 78 -14.56 18.15 -41.87
C ASN A 78 -15.22 16.77 -41.86
N VAL A 79 -15.48 16.22 -40.68
CA VAL A 79 -15.87 14.82 -40.51
C VAL A 79 -17.27 14.72 -39.92
N GLY A 80 -17.99 13.70 -40.36
CA GLY A 80 -19.32 13.37 -39.86
C GLY A 80 -19.29 12.72 -38.47
N ARG A 81 -20.47 12.64 -37.85
CA ARG A 81 -20.67 12.10 -36.49
C ARG A 81 -20.09 10.69 -36.33
N ALA A 82 -20.45 9.76 -37.22
CA ALA A 82 -20.10 8.34 -37.09
C ALA A 82 -18.58 8.10 -37.02
N THR A 83 -17.82 8.77 -37.88
CA THR A 83 -16.35 8.67 -37.90
C THR A 83 -15.72 9.29 -36.65
N LEU A 84 -16.23 10.43 -36.18
CA LEU A 84 -15.74 11.05 -34.94
C LEU A 84 -16.02 10.17 -33.72
N THR A 85 -17.23 9.62 -33.62
CA THR A 85 -17.58 8.68 -32.55
C THR A 85 -16.69 7.44 -32.62
N SER A 86 -16.49 6.85 -33.79
CA SER A 86 -15.62 5.68 -33.96
C SER A 86 -14.16 5.98 -33.58
N ALA A 87 -13.62 7.13 -33.96
CA ALA A 87 -12.26 7.54 -33.58
C ALA A 87 -12.12 7.75 -32.06
N LEU A 88 -13.09 8.42 -31.43
CA LEU A 88 -13.10 8.63 -29.98
C LEU A 88 -13.27 7.32 -29.20
N LEU A 89 -14.12 6.41 -29.68
CA LEU A 89 -14.26 5.07 -29.11
C LEU A 89 -12.94 4.29 -29.24
N GLY A 90 -12.27 4.36 -30.39
CA GLY A 90 -10.96 3.73 -30.59
C GLY A 90 -9.89 4.28 -29.66
N GLU A 91 -9.89 5.59 -29.44
CA GLU A 91 -8.99 6.25 -28.49
C GLU A 91 -9.28 5.87 -27.04
N ASP A 92 -10.55 5.71 -26.64
CA ASP A 92 -10.91 5.23 -25.30
C ASP A 92 -10.49 3.77 -25.06
N LEU A 93 -10.44 2.95 -26.11
CA LEU A 93 -9.96 1.56 -26.03
C LEU A 93 -8.44 1.49 -25.86
N ILE A 94 -7.72 2.47 -26.38
CA ILE A 94 -6.29 2.59 -26.19
C ILE A 94 -6.11 3.33 -24.87
N MET A 95 -6.03 2.60 -23.75
CA MET A 95 -5.62 3.19 -22.47
C MET A 95 -4.25 3.84 -22.64
N LYS A 96 -4.23 5.15 -22.92
CA LYS A 96 -3.02 5.93 -22.94
C LYS A 96 -2.73 6.34 -21.52
N PHE A 97 -2.04 5.47 -20.80
CA PHE A 97 -1.35 5.89 -19.60
C PHE A 97 -0.14 6.70 -20.04
N HIS A 98 -0.35 8.00 -20.22
CA HIS A 98 0.72 8.95 -20.54
C HIS A 98 1.63 9.00 -19.30
N ARG A 99 2.62 8.10 -19.28
CA ARG A 99 3.72 7.91 -18.31
C ARG A 99 3.35 8.02 -16.82
N PHE A 100 3.73 7.01 -16.04
CA PHE A 100 3.51 7.01 -14.58
C PHE A 100 3.99 8.28 -13.86
N LEU A 101 5.10 8.88 -14.33
CA LEU A 101 5.67 10.09 -13.73
C LEU A 101 4.94 11.39 -14.11
N ASP A 102 4.04 11.36 -15.09
CA ASP A 102 3.20 12.51 -15.43
C ASP A 102 1.99 12.63 -14.46
N LEU A 103 1.70 11.59 -13.68
CA LEU A 103 0.75 11.67 -12.57
C LEU A 103 1.25 12.66 -11.51
N ALA A 104 0.35 13.35 -10.82
CA ALA A 104 0.71 14.15 -9.66
C ALA A 104 1.33 13.27 -8.55
N PRO A 105 2.32 13.75 -7.77
CA PRO A 105 2.96 12.97 -6.71
C PRO A 105 1.99 12.34 -5.72
N GLU A 106 0.88 13.02 -5.41
CA GLU A 106 -0.16 12.55 -4.50
C GLU A 106 -0.84 11.27 -5.04
N LEU A 107 -1.12 11.23 -6.34
CA LEU A 107 -1.70 10.04 -6.97
C LEU A 107 -0.70 8.88 -7.03
N ARG A 108 0.59 9.16 -7.25
CA ARG A 108 1.63 8.13 -7.21
C ARG A 108 1.77 7.54 -5.80
N ASN A 109 1.71 8.38 -4.77
CA ASN A 109 1.73 7.94 -3.37
C ASN A 109 0.55 7.04 -3.05
N ILE A 110 -0.67 7.37 -3.49
CA ILE A 110 -1.85 6.50 -3.33
C ILE A 110 -1.62 5.13 -3.99
N ILE A 111 -1.02 5.10 -5.19
CA ILE A 111 -0.69 3.84 -5.87
C ILE A 111 0.32 3.02 -5.06
N TYR A 112 1.33 3.67 -4.46
CA TYR A 112 2.28 2.98 -3.58
C TYR A 112 1.61 2.46 -2.30
N GLU A 113 0.72 3.25 -1.69
CA GLU A 113 -0.03 2.84 -0.50
C GLU A 113 -0.90 1.62 -0.79
N LEU A 114 -1.64 1.63 -1.91
CA LEU A 114 -2.43 0.49 -2.36
C LEU A 114 -1.56 -0.73 -2.62
N TYR A 115 -0.38 -0.55 -3.23
CA TYR A 115 0.56 -1.65 -3.45
C TYR A 115 1.06 -2.29 -2.15
N PHE A 116 1.26 -1.49 -1.10
CA PHE A 116 1.76 -1.96 0.20
C PHE A 116 0.65 -2.35 1.19
N ALA A 117 -0.61 -2.03 0.93
CA ALA A 117 -1.73 -2.34 1.81
C ALA A 117 -1.86 -3.84 2.10
N ASP A 118 -1.53 -4.67 1.11
CA ASP A 118 -1.61 -6.14 1.21
C ASP A 118 -0.37 -6.77 1.87
N PHE A 119 0.64 -5.96 2.20
CA PHE A 119 1.87 -6.47 2.79
C PHE A 119 1.61 -6.73 4.27
N GLY A 120 1.69 -8.00 4.66
CA GLY A 120 1.71 -8.39 6.07
C GLY A 120 2.99 -7.93 6.80
N THR A 121 3.25 -8.53 7.96
CA THR A 121 4.51 -8.28 8.68
C THR A 121 5.69 -8.94 7.98
N LEU A 122 6.70 -8.14 7.63
CA LEU A 122 7.87 -8.58 6.85
C LEU A 122 9.00 -9.05 7.78
N LEU A 123 9.41 -10.32 7.67
CA LEU A 123 10.47 -10.95 8.48
C LEU A 123 11.88 -10.70 7.96
N THR A 124 12.02 -10.51 6.65
CA THR A 124 13.29 -10.28 5.95
C THR A 124 13.08 -9.20 4.87
N PRO A 125 12.66 -7.99 5.28
CA PRO A 125 12.31 -6.93 4.34
C PRO A 125 13.47 -6.63 3.39
N SER A 126 13.22 -6.86 2.11
CA SER A 126 14.06 -6.37 1.03
C SER A 126 13.42 -5.13 0.42
N GLN A 127 14.21 -4.34 -0.31
CA GLN A 127 13.66 -3.18 -1.01
C GLN A 127 12.66 -3.64 -2.08
N PRO A 128 11.46 -3.04 -2.13
CA PRO A 128 10.42 -3.48 -3.04
C PRO A 128 10.86 -3.30 -4.50
N PRO A 129 10.45 -4.17 -5.44
CA PRO A 129 10.86 -4.09 -6.85
C PRO A 129 10.65 -2.70 -7.48
N LEU A 130 9.55 -2.03 -7.12
CA LEU A 130 9.23 -0.68 -7.59
C LEU A 130 10.36 0.33 -7.32
N SER A 131 11.04 0.21 -6.17
CA SER A 131 12.14 1.10 -5.77
C SER A 131 13.44 0.95 -6.59
N ARG A 132 13.46 0.03 -7.56
CA ARG A 132 14.60 -0.22 -8.47
C ARG A 132 14.42 0.38 -9.86
N THR A 133 13.25 0.96 -10.14
CA THR A 133 12.90 1.45 -11.48
C THR A 133 13.59 2.76 -11.85
N SER A 134 13.59 3.76 -10.95
CA SER A 134 14.27 5.04 -11.12
C SER A 134 14.57 5.68 -9.76
N HIS A 135 15.47 6.67 -9.73
CA HIS A 135 15.79 7.39 -8.49
C HIS A 135 14.59 8.13 -7.88
N GLN A 136 13.73 8.71 -8.72
CA GLN A 136 12.52 9.39 -8.26
C GLN A 136 11.54 8.41 -7.62
N ILE A 137 11.20 7.32 -8.35
CA ILE A 137 10.29 6.28 -7.84
C ILE A 137 10.87 5.67 -6.56
N ARG A 138 12.18 5.41 -6.53
CA ARG A 138 12.86 4.93 -5.32
C ARG A 138 12.64 5.83 -4.11
N GLY A 139 12.76 7.14 -4.28
CA GLY A 139 12.57 8.11 -3.19
C GLY A 139 11.15 8.08 -2.64
N GLU A 140 10.17 8.08 -3.53
CA GLU A 140 8.74 8.08 -3.17
C GLU A 140 8.31 6.73 -2.59
N THR A 141 8.58 5.64 -3.30
CA THR A 141 8.22 4.27 -2.89
C THR A 141 8.84 3.88 -1.56
N LEU A 142 10.13 4.16 -1.30
CA LEU A 142 10.74 3.80 -0.01
C LEU A 142 10.12 4.59 1.14
N SER A 143 9.74 5.85 0.92
CA SER A 143 9.06 6.65 1.93
C SER A 143 7.73 6.01 2.33
N THR A 144 6.91 5.61 1.35
CA THR A 144 5.63 4.93 1.59
C THR A 144 5.83 3.54 2.17
N PHE A 145 6.81 2.77 1.68
CA PHE A 145 7.10 1.41 2.17
C PHE A 145 7.38 1.39 3.67
N TYR A 146 8.25 2.26 4.17
CA TYR A 146 8.56 2.31 5.59
C TYR A 146 7.42 2.87 6.45
N ALA A 147 6.57 3.74 5.88
CA ALA A 147 5.42 4.31 6.58
C ALA A 147 4.21 3.36 6.63
N CYS A 148 4.03 2.47 5.64
CA CYS A 148 2.85 1.62 5.53
C CYS A 148 3.09 0.19 6.01
N CYS A 149 4.30 -0.35 5.86
CA CYS A 149 4.56 -1.75 6.21
C CYS A 149 4.95 -1.95 7.69
N SER A 150 4.66 -3.14 8.20
CA SER A 150 5.17 -3.62 9.49
C SER A 150 6.40 -4.49 9.29
N PHE A 151 7.44 -4.24 10.07
CA PHE A 151 8.72 -4.94 9.99
C PHE A 151 8.96 -5.78 11.22
N LYS A 152 9.53 -6.96 11.04
CA LYS A 152 9.95 -7.82 12.15
C LYS A 152 11.44 -8.10 12.01
N VAL A 153 12.16 -7.84 13.10
CA VAL A 153 13.57 -8.18 13.26
C VAL A 153 13.70 -9.22 14.36
N GLU A 154 14.61 -10.14 14.18
CA GLU A 154 14.81 -11.30 15.04
C GLU A 154 16.04 -11.09 15.91
N LEU A 155 15.88 -11.26 17.22
CA LEU A 155 16.97 -11.36 18.19
C LEU A 155 17.23 -12.83 18.50
N ILE A 156 18.43 -13.29 18.14
CA ILE A 156 18.93 -14.63 18.41
C ILE A 156 19.82 -14.57 19.64
N GLY A 157 19.47 -15.31 20.69
CA GLY A 157 20.35 -15.62 21.81
C GLY A 157 20.90 -17.04 21.68
N ARG A 158 22.20 -17.25 21.87
CA ARG A 158 22.79 -18.61 21.96
C ARG A 158 23.03 -19.05 23.39
N ILE A 159 23.51 -18.14 24.24
CA ILE A 159 23.86 -18.36 25.65
C ILE A 159 23.61 -17.01 26.35
N ARG A 160 22.86 -16.98 27.47
CA ARG A 160 22.62 -15.74 28.22
C ARG A 160 23.95 -15.06 28.58
N PRO A 161 24.06 -13.71 28.57
CA PRO A 161 23.02 -12.70 28.39
C PRO A 161 23.12 -11.92 27.05
N HIS A 162 23.68 -12.53 26.00
CA HIS A 162 23.97 -11.80 24.75
C HIS A 162 22.92 -12.07 23.67
N TRP A 163 21.99 -11.13 23.52
CA TRP A 163 21.10 -11.07 22.37
C TRP A 163 21.85 -10.50 21.18
N ARG A 164 21.66 -11.02 19.98
CA ARG A 164 22.17 -10.39 18.76
C ARG A 164 21.10 -10.45 17.68
N PHE A 165 21.06 -9.46 16.79
CA PHE A 165 20.19 -9.55 15.64
C PHE A 165 20.59 -10.73 14.74
N SER A 166 19.61 -11.40 14.15
CA SER A 166 19.87 -12.40 13.10
C SER A 166 20.60 -11.76 11.91
N ILE A 167 21.27 -12.57 11.10
CA ILE A 167 22.04 -12.05 9.94
C ILE A 167 21.11 -11.25 9.00
N HIS A 168 19.89 -11.72 8.78
CA HIS A 168 18.91 -11.03 7.96
C HIS A 168 18.44 -9.71 8.58
N SER A 169 18.21 -9.71 9.90
CA SER A 169 17.82 -8.50 10.64
C SER A 169 18.94 -7.47 10.64
N MET A 170 20.20 -7.90 10.84
CA MET A 170 21.37 -7.05 10.71
C MET A 170 21.50 -6.43 9.33
N SER A 171 21.33 -7.24 8.28
CA SER A 171 21.40 -6.76 6.88
C SER A 171 20.33 -5.69 6.61
N PHE A 172 19.10 -5.93 7.08
CA PHE A 172 18.02 -4.95 6.98
C PHE A 172 18.36 -3.65 7.71
N LEU A 173 18.72 -3.74 9.00
CA LEU A 173 19.02 -2.57 9.84
C LEU A 173 20.19 -1.75 9.30
N ASN A 174 21.26 -2.40 8.81
CA ASN A 174 22.40 -1.72 8.19
C ASN A 174 22.07 -1.09 6.83
N GLY A 175 21.02 -1.58 6.16
CA GLY A 175 20.53 -1.03 4.90
C GLY A 175 19.62 0.20 5.08
N LEU A 176 19.20 0.51 6.31
CA LEU A 176 18.35 1.66 6.58
C LEU A 176 19.17 2.95 6.63
N ARG A 177 18.68 3.99 5.93
CA ARG A 177 19.18 5.35 6.12
C ARG A 177 18.54 5.94 7.37
N ALA A 178 19.22 6.88 8.03
CA ALA A 178 18.68 7.57 9.21
C ALA A 178 17.26 8.14 8.97
N VAL A 179 17.02 8.73 7.79
CA VAL A 179 15.70 9.26 7.40
C VAL A 179 14.62 8.18 7.30
N ASP A 180 14.99 6.95 6.95
CA ASP A 180 14.04 5.84 6.78
C ASP A 180 13.68 5.20 8.13
N VAL A 181 14.60 5.20 9.11
CA VAL A 181 14.30 4.72 10.48
C VAL A 181 13.18 5.57 11.11
N GLY A 182 13.23 6.89 10.95
CA GLY A 182 12.19 7.81 11.44
C GLY A 182 10.85 7.70 10.70
N ARG A 183 10.80 6.93 9.60
CA ARG A 183 9.57 6.66 8.84
C ARG A 183 8.91 5.33 9.24
N LEU A 184 9.64 4.44 9.91
CA LEU A 184 9.10 3.15 10.35
C LEU A 184 7.82 3.37 11.17
N SER A 185 6.70 2.85 10.68
CA SER A 185 5.43 2.92 11.39
C SER A 185 5.25 1.80 12.41
N SER A 186 5.83 0.63 12.14
CA SER A 186 5.69 -0.55 12.99
C SER A 186 6.94 -1.43 12.88
N LEU A 187 7.60 -1.66 14.01
CA LEU A 187 8.78 -2.50 14.12
C LEU A 187 8.62 -3.45 15.31
N SER A 188 8.66 -4.75 15.04
CA SER A 188 8.63 -5.80 16.06
C SER A 188 10.01 -6.44 16.22
N LEU A 189 10.51 -6.55 17.44
CA LEU A 189 11.72 -7.29 17.79
C LEU A 189 11.29 -8.62 18.40
N ASP A 190 11.52 -9.72 17.69
CA ASP A 190 11.25 -11.08 18.15
C ASP A 190 12.34 -11.52 19.12
N ILE A 191 11.96 -11.95 20.32
CA ILE A 191 12.88 -12.33 21.40
C ILE A 191 12.70 -13.82 21.66
N GLY A 192 13.33 -14.69 20.87
CA GLY A 192 13.17 -16.12 21.09
C GLY A 192 13.97 -17.03 20.17
N PRO A 193 14.96 -17.79 20.69
CA PRO A 193 15.33 -19.06 20.11
C PRO A 193 14.30 -20.11 20.60
N MET A 194 13.83 -20.98 19.70
CA MET A 194 13.03 -22.17 20.06
C MET A 194 11.62 -21.93 20.63
N GLY A 195 10.83 -21.01 20.07
CA GLY A 195 9.38 -20.99 20.33
C GLY A 195 9.00 -20.55 21.75
N PHE A 196 9.80 -19.69 22.38
CA PHE A 196 9.34 -18.85 23.48
C PHE A 196 8.95 -17.48 22.91
N TRP A 197 7.72 -17.08 23.16
CA TRP A 197 7.01 -16.09 22.35
C TRP A 197 7.00 -14.76 23.10
N GLY A 198 8.10 -14.00 23.03
CA GLY A 198 8.11 -12.61 23.47
C GLY A 198 8.45 -11.72 22.30
N TRP A 199 7.73 -10.61 22.12
CA TRP A 199 8.16 -9.57 21.18
C TRP A 199 8.02 -8.19 21.79
N ILE A 200 8.96 -7.32 21.45
CA ILE A 200 8.78 -5.88 21.63
C ILE A 200 8.19 -5.32 20.37
N LYS A 201 7.11 -4.56 20.47
CA LYS A 201 6.52 -3.82 19.36
C LYS A 201 6.71 -2.34 19.56
N VAL A 202 7.31 -1.68 18.57
CA VAL A 202 7.41 -0.22 18.48
C VAL A 202 6.43 0.24 17.41
N VAL A 203 5.47 1.08 17.77
CA VAL A 203 4.43 1.58 16.85
C VAL A 203 4.45 3.09 16.84
N LYS A 204 4.40 3.66 15.64
CA LYS A 204 4.25 5.09 15.38
C LYS A 204 2.79 5.40 15.08
N ASP A 205 2.23 6.38 15.78
CA ASP A 205 0.88 6.85 15.50
C ASP A 205 0.84 7.91 14.38
N LYS A 206 -0.37 8.36 14.03
CA LYS A 206 -0.59 9.40 13.01
C LYS A 206 -0.06 10.78 13.42
N THR A 207 0.30 10.98 14.69
CA THR A 207 0.86 12.22 15.24
C THR A 207 2.37 12.17 15.41
N ASP A 208 3.04 11.21 14.75
CA ASP A 208 4.48 10.97 14.83
C ASP A 208 4.98 10.57 16.23
N LYS A 209 4.09 10.13 17.14
CA LYS A 209 4.47 9.64 18.48
C LYS A 209 4.72 8.14 18.43
N TYR A 210 5.72 7.70 19.19
CA TYR A 210 6.05 6.28 19.29
C TYR A 210 5.60 5.70 20.63
N THR A 211 5.02 4.51 20.57
CA THR A 211 4.74 3.65 21.71
C THR A 211 5.59 2.39 21.63
N ILE A 212 5.92 1.82 22.79
CA ILE A 212 6.68 0.58 22.90
C ILE A 212 5.97 -0.37 23.85
N THR A 213 5.69 -1.59 23.40
CA THR A 213 5.03 -2.62 24.19
C THR A 213 5.84 -3.91 24.17
N LEU A 214 5.98 -4.54 25.32
CA LEU A 214 6.51 -5.88 25.47
C LEU A 214 5.32 -6.83 25.62
N GLU A 215 5.14 -7.69 24.64
CA GLU A 215 4.12 -8.75 24.65
C GLU A 215 4.84 -10.06 24.99
N ASP A 216 4.43 -10.70 26.09
CA ASP A 216 4.94 -12.00 26.55
C ASP A 216 3.78 -13.00 26.47
N THR A 217 3.90 -13.98 25.59
CA THR A 217 2.79 -14.88 25.24
C THR A 217 2.71 -16.11 26.15
N MET A 218 3.60 -16.24 27.14
CA MET A 218 3.71 -17.45 27.96
C MET A 218 4.00 -17.08 29.43
N LEU A 219 2.93 -16.88 30.21
CA LEU A 219 2.70 -17.37 31.59
C LEU A 219 1.52 -16.60 32.22
N GLU A 220 0.53 -17.33 32.75
CA GLU A 220 -0.59 -16.78 33.53
C GLU A 220 -0.13 -16.13 34.86
N GLU A 221 1.15 -16.32 35.24
CA GLU A 221 1.74 -15.76 36.45
C GLU A 221 3.10 -15.09 36.18
N GLY A 222 3.05 -13.83 35.73
CA GLY A 222 4.20 -12.91 35.75
C GLY A 222 5.03 -12.82 34.47
N THR A 223 5.52 -11.62 34.17
CA THR A 223 6.36 -11.35 32.99
C THR A 223 7.76 -11.96 33.18
N ARG A 224 8.33 -12.64 32.17
CA ARG A 224 9.73 -13.13 32.23
C ARG A 224 10.78 -12.02 32.35
N TYR A 225 10.36 -10.79 32.11
CA TYR A 225 11.20 -9.61 32.01
C TYR A 225 10.73 -8.53 33.01
N PRO A 226 10.83 -8.78 34.32
CA PRO A 226 10.35 -7.85 35.33
C PRO A 226 11.04 -6.49 35.17
N GLY A 227 10.24 -5.43 35.09
CA GLY A 227 10.72 -4.05 34.96
C GLY A 227 11.25 -3.67 33.57
N VAL A 228 11.32 -4.56 32.57
CA VAL A 228 11.75 -4.20 31.20
C VAL A 228 10.80 -3.19 30.57
N GLN A 229 9.49 -3.45 30.64
CA GLN A 229 8.49 -2.52 30.08
C GLN A 229 8.64 -1.11 30.68
N LYS A 230 8.88 -1.02 31.99
CA LYS A 230 9.10 0.27 32.66
C LYS A 230 10.34 0.97 32.11
N ARG A 231 11.47 0.26 32.00
CA ARG A 231 12.73 0.80 31.47
C ARG A 231 12.61 1.24 30.00
N LEU A 232 11.85 0.50 29.19
CA LEU A 232 11.55 0.87 27.81
C LEU A 232 10.71 2.15 27.74
N ASN A 233 9.68 2.26 28.57
CA ASN A 233 8.83 3.44 28.65
C ASN A 233 9.61 4.68 29.13
N ASP A 234 10.43 4.52 30.18
CA ASP A 234 11.30 5.57 30.72
C ASP A 234 12.26 6.05 29.63
N TYR A 235 12.89 5.13 28.89
CA TYR A 235 13.75 5.46 27.76
C TYR A 235 13.03 6.27 26.66
N PHE A 236 11.85 5.82 26.23
CA PHE A 236 11.08 6.51 25.19
C PHE A 236 10.62 7.90 25.63
N LYS A 237 10.29 8.07 26.92
CA LYS A 237 9.95 9.35 27.52
C LYS A 237 11.16 10.29 27.57
N ASP A 238 12.31 9.81 28.05
CA ASP A 238 13.54 10.60 28.17
C ASP A 238 14.07 11.04 26.80
N LYS A 239 13.94 10.18 25.79
CA LYS A 239 14.28 10.50 24.39
C LYS A 239 13.22 11.35 23.70
N LYS A 240 12.08 11.61 24.34
CA LYS A 240 10.96 12.37 23.77
C LYS A 240 10.38 11.74 22.49
N LEU A 241 10.45 10.41 22.39
CA LEU A 241 9.83 9.64 21.31
C LEU A 241 8.30 9.56 21.49
N THR A 242 7.82 9.58 22.75
CA THR A 242 6.39 9.59 23.07
C THR A 242 5.71 10.92 22.77
N THR A 243 6.46 12.03 22.69
CA THR A 243 5.90 13.35 22.35
C THR A 243 5.98 13.66 20.86
N GLY A 244 6.77 12.88 20.09
CA GLY A 244 7.06 13.14 18.67
C GLY A 244 8.09 14.24 18.44
N GLU A 245 8.69 14.81 19.51
CA GLU A 245 9.75 15.82 19.38
C GLU A 245 11.02 15.23 18.75
N LYS A 246 11.28 13.94 18.97
CA LYS A 246 12.34 13.19 18.29
C LYS A 246 11.76 12.05 17.48
N LYS A 247 12.40 11.77 16.35
CA LYS A 247 12.13 10.60 15.52
C LYS A 247 12.96 9.42 15.99
N LEU A 248 12.47 8.21 15.72
CA LEU A 248 13.22 6.99 15.96
C LEU A 248 14.51 6.97 15.14
N GLU A 249 15.62 6.68 15.78
CA GLU A 249 16.94 6.53 15.17
C GLU A 249 17.44 5.09 15.30
N ILE A 250 18.47 4.73 14.52
CA ILE A 250 19.03 3.37 14.56
C ILE A 250 19.58 3.03 15.94
N ASP A 251 20.15 4.02 16.64
CA ASP A 251 20.69 3.88 17.99
C ASP A 251 19.62 3.55 19.02
N ASP A 252 18.37 3.98 18.82
CA ASP A 252 17.25 3.62 19.68
C ASP A 252 16.96 2.12 19.61
N ILE A 253 17.03 1.54 18.40
CA ILE A 253 16.82 0.09 18.18
C ILE A 253 17.92 -0.71 18.89
N TRP A 254 19.17 -0.25 18.82
CA TRP A 254 20.28 -0.85 19.57
C TRP A 254 20.12 -0.70 21.08
N LYS A 255 19.60 0.44 21.54
CA LYS A 255 19.36 0.67 22.97
C LYS A 255 18.25 -0.22 23.51
N ILE A 256 17.17 -0.44 22.75
CA ILE A 256 16.12 -1.41 23.09
C ILE A 256 16.71 -2.80 23.32
N ARG A 257 17.56 -3.28 22.40
CA ARG A 257 18.30 -4.55 22.56
C ARG A 257 19.15 -4.54 23.85
N SER A 258 19.89 -3.47 24.12
CA SER A 258 20.73 -3.39 25.33
C SER A 258 19.91 -3.41 26.63
N ILE A 259 18.71 -2.81 26.65
CA ILE A 259 17.81 -2.87 27.80
C ILE A 259 17.40 -4.32 28.11
N LEU A 260 17.17 -5.13 27.07
CA LEU A 260 16.86 -6.56 27.18
C LEU A 260 18.04 -7.39 27.73
N GLU A 261 19.27 -7.08 27.33
CA GLU A 261 20.47 -7.81 27.78
C GLU A 261 20.73 -7.64 29.28
N GLN A 262 20.41 -6.48 29.85
CA GLN A 262 20.70 -6.16 31.27
C GLN A 262 19.80 -6.91 32.28
N GLN A 263 18.98 -7.86 31.84
CA GLN A 263 18.07 -8.65 32.68
C GLN A 263 18.37 -10.15 32.69
N GLY A 264 19.28 -10.61 31.82
CA GLY A 264 19.67 -12.01 31.69
C GLY A 264 20.90 -12.36 32.52
#